data_AF-A0A485KKW4-F1
#
_entry.id   AF-A0A485KKW4-F1
#
_cell.length_a   1.000
_cell.length_b   1.000
_cell.length_c   1.000
_cell.angle_alpha   90.00
_cell.angle_beta   90.00
_cell.angle_gamma   90.00
#
_symmetry.space_group_name_H-M   'P 1'
#
loop_
_entity.id
_entity.type
_entity.pdbx_description
1 polymer ?
#
loop_
_entity_poly.entity_id
_entity_poly.type
_entity_poly.pdbx_seq_one_letter_code
_entity_poly.pdbx_strand_id
1 'polypeptide(L)'
;MLSLHQLATLVCLAAVTSAQVTVVGSDRSLDLSAPSNQAFSHIVHQPDATYIAPHFDFLNLPPGGILEFTSLDGSQKVSYTGAGRSNFYTEYITGDAAVISYFPPETLNGTDSSSVAFKLDRFASGFPNGSPADVIETICGNDDTKAIACVKNSDATKYRKAQAVAQLFIGGSSLCTGWLFGSEGHLITNNHCIGDAAAAANTQFEFGAECKTCDDPNNTKSLGCPGETVATSASFIHTSTELDYTLVKLNLKSGVDLTKYGYLQARASGPELNEPIYIAQHPGGKPTRIATVLDNGSSGTIETFSINSCSSDEVGYSLDTEGGSSGSPVLSVNDNVVVALHNCGGCSNGAIKIDKVVAELKSLGFLPANAAVGSPKPTTTQPVPATTKPGPKTTKPSNGCNTCNSCYYPGANACVAYSRKDCENYAATYGMTWCGK
;
A
#
# COMPACT_ATOMS: atom_id res chain seq x y z
N MET A 1 -27.41 30.30 -49.29
CA MET A 1 -28.36 30.17 -48.17
C MET A 1 -28.96 28.78 -48.21
N LEU A 2 -28.66 27.93 -47.22
CA LEU A 2 -29.31 26.66 -46.81
C LEU A 2 -28.36 26.03 -45.79
N SER A 3 -28.41 26.50 -44.54
CA SER A 3 -29.13 25.89 -43.41
C SER A 3 -28.38 24.72 -42.78
N LEU A 4 -27.75 25.04 -41.64
CA LEU A 4 -27.72 24.30 -40.38
C LEU A 4 -28.39 22.92 -40.44
N HIS A 5 -27.65 21.85 -40.14
CA HIS A 5 -28.02 20.66 -39.35
C HIS A 5 -26.90 19.61 -39.54
N GLN A 6 -25.78 19.78 -38.84
CA GLN A 6 -24.89 18.66 -38.54
C GLN A 6 -24.67 18.63 -37.03
N LEU A 7 -25.15 17.54 -36.44
CA LEU A 7 -25.02 17.16 -35.04
C LEU A 7 -23.58 17.36 -34.55
N ALA A 8 -23.40 18.22 -33.56
CA ALA A 8 -22.28 18.12 -32.65
C ALA A 8 -22.66 17.11 -31.56
N THR A 9 -22.37 15.83 -31.80
CA THR A 9 -22.25 14.85 -30.71
C THR A 9 -21.06 15.25 -29.86
N LEU A 10 -21.33 15.92 -28.74
CA LEU A 10 -20.36 16.20 -27.70
C LEU A 10 -20.02 14.86 -27.02
N VAL A 11 -18.96 14.20 -27.46
CA VAL A 11 -18.38 13.09 -26.70
C VAL A 11 -17.67 13.72 -25.51
N CYS A 12 -18.31 13.71 -24.33
CA CYS A 12 -17.58 13.87 -23.08
C CYS A 12 -16.67 12.65 -22.93
N LEU A 13 -15.43 12.74 -23.43
CA LEU A 13 -14.38 11.87 -22.92
C LEU A 13 -14.17 12.31 -21.46
N ALA A 14 -14.62 11.49 -20.51
CA ALA A 14 -14.11 11.56 -19.16
C ALA A 14 -12.59 11.35 -19.27
N ALA A 15 -11.82 12.38 -18.95
CA ALA A 15 -10.37 12.28 -18.90
C ALA A 15 -10.01 11.35 -17.74
N VAL A 16 -9.46 10.17 -18.06
CA VAL A 16 -8.83 9.30 -17.07
C VAL A 16 -7.59 10.05 -16.59
N THR A 17 -7.60 10.50 -15.34
CA THR A 17 -6.43 11.07 -14.69
C THR A 17 -5.47 9.94 -14.34
N SER A 18 -4.20 10.05 -14.74
CA SER A 18 -3.19 9.05 -14.38
C SER A 18 -2.82 9.17 -12.91
N ALA A 19 -2.77 8.04 -12.20
CA ALA A 19 -2.19 7.99 -10.86
C ALA A 19 -0.74 8.52 -10.86
N GLN A 20 -0.35 9.21 -9.80
CA GLN A 20 0.98 9.79 -9.66
C GLN A 20 1.57 9.43 -8.30
N VAL A 21 2.89 9.27 -8.26
CA VAL A 21 3.63 9.02 -7.02
C VAL A 21 3.74 10.30 -6.21
N THR A 22 3.76 10.17 -4.89
CA THR A 22 3.96 11.32 -4.00
C THR A 22 5.40 11.76 -3.99
N VAL A 23 5.67 13.02 -4.33
CA VAL A 23 7.02 13.57 -4.40
C VAL A 23 7.32 14.38 -3.15
N VAL A 24 8.23 13.88 -2.32
CA VAL A 24 8.63 14.49 -1.05
C VAL A 24 9.97 15.19 -1.09
N GLY A 25 10.66 15.20 -2.23
CA GLY A 25 11.90 15.94 -2.40
C GLY A 25 12.30 16.15 -3.85
N SER A 26 13.51 16.67 -4.05
CA SER A 26 14.05 16.92 -5.38
C SER A 26 15.56 16.83 -5.38
N ASP A 27 16.12 16.54 -6.56
CA ASP A 27 17.56 16.50 -6.76
C ASP A 27 18.23 17.88 -6.65
N ARG A 28 19.46 17.86 -6.18
CA ARG A 28 20.42 18.96 -6.14
C ARG A 28 21.74 18.46 -6.70
N SER A 29 22.34 19.25 -7.59
CA SER A 29 23.62 18.90 -8.20
C SER A 29 24.71 18.83 -7.14
N LEU A 30 25.59 17.83 -7.26
CA LEU A 30 26.78 17.70 -6.45
C LEU A 30 27.88 17.08 -7.32
N ASP A 31 29.15 17.32 -7.04
CA ASP A 31 30.22 16.64 -7.77
C ASP A 31 31.34 16.37 -6.78
N LEU A 32 31.35 15.15 -6.27
CA LEU A 32 32.36 14.67 -5.32
C LEU A 32 32.90 13.32 -5.78
N SER A 33 34.20 13.15 -5.61
CA SER A 33 34.87 11.86 -5.79
C SER A 33 36.04 11.77 -4.83
N ALA A 34 36.43 10.54 -4.49
CA ALA A 34 37.62 10.29 -3.70
C ALA A 34 38.45 9.16 -4.32
N PRO A 35 39.79 9.28 -4.30
CA PRO A 35 40.65 8.16 -4.68
C PRO A 35 40.59 7.07 -3.60
N SER A 36 40.80 5.83 -4.00
CA SER A 36 40.67 4.65 -3.12
C SER A 36 41.64 4.62 -1.95
N ASN A 37 42.72 5.41 -2.00
CA ASN A 37 43.79 5.45 -1.01
C ASN A 37 43.76 6.65 -0.07
N GLN A 38 42.78 7.53 -0.18
CA GLN A 38 42.72 8.75 0.61
C GLN A 38 41.41 8.84 1.38
N ALA A 39 41.52 9.13 2.68
CA ALA A 39 40.36 9.46 3.48
C ALA A 39 39.68 10.73 2.94
N PHE A 40 38.36 10.73 2.97
CA PHE A 40 37.55 11.85 2.49
C PHE A 40 36.45 12.15 3.51
N SER A 41 36.14 13.43 3.69
CA SER A 41 34.98 13.85 4.47
C SER A 41 34.37 15.11 3.86
N HIS A 42 33.05 15.15 3.80
CA HIS A 42 32.30 16.28 3.29
C HIS A 42 30.94 16.39 3.97
N ILE A 43 30.47 17.62 4.22
CA ILE A 43 29.13 17.87 4.74
C ILE A 43 28.27 18.34 3.57
N VAL A 44 27.24 17.56 3.25
CA VAL A 44 26.15 18.02 2.39
C VAL A 44 25.14 18.73 3.28
N HIS A 45 24.76 19.95 2.91
CA HIS A 45 23.79 20.76 3.65
C HIS A 45 22.84 21.43 2.67
N GLN A 46 21.54 21.25 2.90
CA GLN A 46 20.47 21.94 2.20
C GLN A 46 19.52 22.52 3.24
N PRO A 47 19.51 23.85 3.46
CA PRO A 47 18.70 24.47 4.50
C PRO A 47 17.24 24.02 4.46
N ASP A 48 16.72 23.75 5.66
CA ASP A 48 15.34 23.34 5.94
C ASP A 48 14.91 22.00 5.31
N ALA A 49 15.81 21.26 4.67
CA ALA A 49 15.47 19.95 4.13
C ALA A 49 15.08 18.97 5.24
N THR A 50 14.08 18.14 4.96
CA THR A 50 13.60 17.13 5.91
C THR A 50 14.48 15.87 5.91
N TYR A 51 15.20 15.63 4.81
CA TYR A 51 16.22 14.59 4.70
C TYR A 51 17.24 14.93 3.62
N ILE A 52 18.37 14.22 3.64
CA ILE A 52 19.40 14.19 2.59
C ILE A 52 19.63 12.74 2.13
N ALA A 53 19.54 12.49 0.82
CA ALA A 53 19.80 11.18 0.22
C ALA A 53 20.81 11.32 -0.95
N PRO A 54 22.11 11.10 -0.70
CA PRO A 54 23.13 11.09 -1.74
C PRO A 54 22.87 10.09 -2.87
N HIS A 55 23.20 10.47 -4.10
CA HIS A 55 23.18 9.60 -5.26
C HIS A 55 24.60 9.35 -5.76
N PHE A 56 24.89 8.09 -6.05
CA PHE A 56 26.14 7.65 -6.61
C PHE A 56 25.94 7.28 -8.08
N ASP A 57 26.74 7.89 -8.93
CA ASP A 57 26.98 7.37 -10.28
C ASP A 57 27.65 6.00 -10.16
N PHE A 58 28.68 5.88 -9.31
CA PHE A 58 29.26 4.58 -8.94
C PHE A 58 29.90 4.55 -7.55
N LEU A 59 29.97 3.34 -6.98
CA LEU A 59 30.64 2.99 -5.73
C LEU A 59 31.48 1.72 -5.93
N ASN A 60 32.79 1.89 -5.79
CA ASN A 60 33.84 0.88 -5.99
C ASN A 60 34.84 0.88 -4.82
N LEU A 61 34.36 0.59 -3.61
CA LEU A 61 35.23 0.59 -2.44
C LEU A 61 36.16 -0.64 -2.47
N PRO A 62 37.48 -0.45 -2.26
CA PRO A 62 38.41 -1.57 -2.14
C PRO A 62 38.05 -2.44 -0.92
N PRO A 63 38.48 -3.71 -0.87
CA PRO A 63 38.28 -4.56 0.30
C PRO A 63 38.78 -3.89 1.59
N GLY A 64 37.91 -3.81 2.60
CA GLY A 64 38.19 -3.11 3.87
C GLY A 64 37.92 -1.60 3.85
N GLY A 65 37.64 -1.00 2.70
CA GLY A 65 37.17 0.37 2.59
C GLY A 65 35.72 0.51 3.06
N ILE A 66 35.43 1.59 3.77
CA ILE A 66 34.12 1.86 4.36
C ILE A 66 33.69 3.28 3.99
N LEU A 67 32.48 3.43 3.47
CA LEU A 67 31.84 4.72 3.27
C LEU A 67 30.68 4.85 4.25
N GLU A 68 30.66 5.92 5.05
CA GLU A 68 29.62 6.19 6.03
C GLU A 68 28.88 7.49 5.71
N PHE A 69 27.57 7.47 5.94
CA PHE A 69 26.68 8.62 5.92
C PHE A 69 26.10 8.78 7.31
N THR A 70 26.31 9.92 7.92
CA THR A 70 25.94 10.16 9.32
C THR A 70 25.18 11.47 9.44
N SER A 71 24.14 11.51 10.27
CA SER A 71 23.54 12.77 10.69
C SER A 71 24.55 13.62 11.47
N LEU A 72 24.38 14.94 11.47
CA LEU A 72 25.32 15.84 12.18
C LEU A 72 25.42 15.54 13.68
N ASP A 73 24.34 15.05 14.29
CA ASP A 73 24.28 14.67 15.70
C ASP A 73 24.72 13.22 15.99
N GLY A 74 25.05 12.45 14.95
CA GLY A 74 25.45 11.04 15.07
C GLY A 74 24.31 10.06 15.38
N SER A 75 23.06 10.51 15.46
CA SER A 75 21.91 9.67 15.81
C SER A 75 21.55 8.65 14.72
N GLN A 76 21.82 8.98 13.45
CA GLN A 76 21.62 8.09 12.31
C GLN A 76 22.93 7.87 11.58
N LYS A 77 23.22 6.62 11.24
CA LYS A 77 24.39 6.23 10.46
C LYS A 77 24.10 5.07 9.52
N VAL A 78 24.56 5.18 8.29
CA VAL A 78 24.49 4.12 7.28
C VAL A 78 25.88 3.88 6.72
N SER A 79 26.29 2.62 6.62
CA SER A 79 27.62 2.22 6.15
C SER A 79 27.53 1.35 4.90
N TYR A 80 28.40 1.62 3.94
CA TYR A 80 28.54 0.89 2.69
C TYR A 80 29.95 0.32 2.56
N THR A 81 30.04 -0.88 2.00
CA THR A 81 31.29 -1.60 1.70
C THR A 81 31.18 -2.26 0.34
N GLY A 82 32.32 -2.67 -0.22
CA GLY A 82 32.38 -3.39 -1.50
C GLY A 82 32.27 -2.49 -2.73
N ALA A 83 32.22 -3.13 -3.90
CA ALA A 83 32.32 -2.48 -5.19
C ALA A 83 31.22 -2.94 -6.16
N GLY A 84 31.10 -2.24 -7.30
CA GLY A 84 30.22 -2.63 -8.41
C GLY A 84 28.78 -2.13 -8.29
N ARG A 85 28.51 -1.17 -7.40
CA ARG A 85 27.20 -0.50 -7.36
C ARG A 85 27.25 0.77 -8.20
N SER A 86 26.16 1.06 -8.90
CA SER A 86 26.08 2.24 -9.77
C SER A 86 24.65 2.76 -9.86
N ASN A 87 24.51 4.05 -10.16
CA ASN A 87 23.24 4.75 -10.36
C ASN A 87 22.24 4.46 -9.23
N PHE A 88 22.63 4.78 -8.00
CA PHE A 88 21.78 4.52 -6.84
C PHE A 88 21.79 5.60 -5.77
N TYR A 89 20.64 5.76 -5.11
CA TYR A 89 20.50 6.57 -3.90
C TYR A 89 20.86 5.75 -2.67
N THR A 90 21.56 6.37 -1.72
CA THR A 90 21.76 5.77 -0.39
C THR A 90 20.47 5.83 0.43
N GLU A 91 20.46 5.13 1.56
CA GLU A 91 19.48 5.37 2.62
C GLU A 91 19.50 6.86 3.00
N TYR A 92 18.32 7.43 3.23
CA TYR A 92 18.20 8.85 3.56
C TYR A 92 18.67 9.12 4.99
N ILE A 93 19.29 10.27 5.21
CA ILE A 93 19.61 10.80 6.52
C ILE A 93 18.58 11.86 6.88
N THR A 94 17.92 11.70 8.02
CA THR A 94 16.94 12.65 8.55
C THR A 94 17.61 13.98 8.88
N GLY A 95 16.98 15.08 8.49
CA GLY A 95 17.47 16.44 8.71
C GLY A 95 18.05 17.09 7.47
N ASP A 96 18.55 18.31 7.67
CA ASP A 96 18.94 19.22 6.58
C ASP A 96 20.40 19.01 6.12
N ALA A 97 21.15 18.15 6.82
CA ALA A 97 22.55 17.87 6.54
C ALA A 97 22.95 16.42 6.78
N ALA A 98 23.94 15.96 6.02
CA ALA A 98 24.59 14.67 6.20
C ALA A 98 26.12 14.80 6.06
N VAL A 99 26.85 14.09 6.91
CA VAL A 99 28.31 13.92 6.80
C VAL A 99 28.59 12.67 5.99
N ILE A 100 29.33 12.83 4.91
CA ILE A 100 29.87 11.73 4.10
C ILE A 100 31.30 11.52 4.55
N SER A 101 31.65 10.30 4.96
CA SER A 101 33.02 9.95 5.39
C SER A 101 33.47 8.67 4.72
N TYR A 102 34.60 8.72 4.00
CA TYR A 102 35.25 7.55 3.43
C TYR A 102 36.52 7.23 4.21
N PHE A 103 36.61 5.98 4.64
CA PHE A 103 37.74 5.40 5.33
C PHE A 103 38.40 4.35 4.42
N PRO A 104 39.56 4.66 3.81
CA PRO A 104 40.29 3.69 3.00
C PRO A 104 40.87 2.57 3.90
N PRO A 105 41.12 1.38 3.34
CA PRO A 105 41.79 0.31 4.08
C PRO A 105 43.24 0.68 4.42
N GLU A 106 43.79 0.11 5.50
CA GLU A 106 45.18 0.36 5.92
C GLU A 106 46.21 -0.09 4.87
N THR A 107 45.87 -1.10 4.07
CA THR A 107 46.71 -1.61 2.98
C THR A 107 45.89 -1.75 1.71
N LEU A 108 46.46 -1.32 0.58
CA LEU A 108 45.87 -1.47 -0.74
C LEU A 108 46.76 -2.36 -1.59
N ASN A 109 46.14 -3.22 -2.39
CA ASN A 109 46.84 -3.94 -3.44
C ASN A 109 47.33 -2.92 -4.50
N GLY A 110 48.49 -3.17 -5.10
CA GLY A 110 49.21 -2.18 -5.91
C GLY A 110 48.42 -1.58 -7.09
N THR A 111 47.39 -2.28 -7.61
CA THR A 111 46.52 -1.79 -8.69
C THR A 111 45.37 -0.89 -8.21
N ASP A 112 45.02 -0.91 -6.91
CA ASP A 112 43.91 -0.14 -6.35
C ASP A 112 44.32 1.24 -5.83
N SER A 113 45.63 1.53 -5.73
CA SER A 113 46.11 2.78 -5.14
C SER A 113 45.79 4.03 -5.98
N SER A 114 45.49 3.88 -7.27
CA SER A 114 45.15 4.98 -8.19
C SER A 114 43.71 4.94 -8.72
N SER A 115 42.86 4.04 -8.21
CA SER A 115 41.46 3.97 -8.61
C SER A 115 40.60 5.01 -7.87
N VAL A 116 39.45 5.36 -8.43
CA VAL A 116 38.44 6.21 -7.79
C VAL A 116 37.49 5.31 -7.02
N ALA A 117 37.38 5.53 -5.71
CA ALA A 117 36.52 4.74 -4.83
C ALA A 117 35.02 5.00 -5.09
N PHE A 118 34.67 6.24 -5.43
CA PHE A 118 33.28 6.59 -5.73
C PHE A 118 33.16 7.89 -6.53
N LYS A 119 32.00 8.05 -7.19
CA LYS A 119 31.52 9.30 -7.77
C LYS A 119 30.10 9.57 -7.28
N LEU A 120 29.93 10.72 -6.67
CA LEU A 120 28.66 11.27 -6.22
C LEU A 120 28.37 12.51 -7.07
N ASP A 121 27.25 12.48 -7.79
CA ASP A 121 26.87 13.42 -8.85
C ASP A 121 25.63 14.26 -8.50
N ARG A 122 24.90 13.89 -7.45
CA ARG A 122 23.76 14.64 -6.89
C ARG A 122 23.37 14.12 -5.52
N PHE A 123 22.46 14.84 -4.87
CA PHE A 123 21.73 14.33 -3.72
C PHE A 123 20.27 14.78 -3.84
N ALA A 124 19.35 13.95 -3.37
CA ALA A 124 17.98 14.38 -3.16
C ALA A 124 17.85 15.03 -1.77
N SER A 125 17.06 16.08 -1.71
CA SER A 125 16.71 16.78 -0.47
C SER A 125 15.21 16.85 -0.30
N GLY A 126 14.72 16.52 0.89
CA GLY A 126 13.31 16.59 1.22
C GLY A 126 12.76 18.01 1.27
N PHE A 127 11.49 18.19 0.94
CA PHE A 127 10.85 19.51 0.96
C PHE A 127 10.51 19.95 2.40
N PRO A 128 10.83 21.19 2.79
CA PRO A 128 10.55 21.71 4.14
C PRO A 128 9.06 21.72 4.50
N ASN A 129 8.19 21.96 3.51
CA ASN A 129 6.75 22.12 3.70
C ASN A 129 5.93 20.93 3.16
N GLY A 130 6.56 19.77 2.97
CA GLY A 130 5.93 18.61 2.34
C GLY A 130 5.85 18.72 0.81
N SER A 131 5.17 17.74 0.18
CA SER A 131 4.99 17.70 -1.28
C SER A 131 4.31 18.99 -1.78
N PRO A 132 4.85 19.68 -2.81
CA PRO A 132 4.09 20.69 -3.52
C PRO A 132 2.81 20.02 -4.07
N ALA A 133 1.69 20.71 -3.87
CA ALA A 133 0.34 20.18 -4.03
C ALA A 133 0.03 19.80 -5.48
N ASP A 134 0.14 18.50 -5.81
CA ASP A 134 -0.45 17.88 -7.00
C ASP A 134 -0.61 16.36 -6.73
N VAL A 135 -1.27 15.98 -5.63
CA VAL A 135 -1.59 14.57 -5.38
C VAL A 135 -3.08 14.36 -5.45
N ILE A 136 -3.51 13.46 -6.32
CA ILE A 136 -4.92 13.12 -6.59
C ILE A 136 -5.57 12.52 -5.32
N GLU A 137 -4.77 11.88 -4.45
CA GLU A 137 -5.19 11.32 -3.16
C GLU A 137 -5.27 12.41 -2.08
N THR A 138 -6.44 12.59 -1.48
CA THR A 138 -6.71 13.65 -0.49
C THR A 138 -7.71 13.16 0.54
N ILE A 139 -7.48 13.54 1.80
CA ILE A 139 -8.45 13.37 2.89
C ILE A 139 -9.69 14.22 2.61
N CYS A 140 -10.85 13.58 2.60
CA CYS A 140 -12.10 14.25 2.32
C CYS A 140 -12.90 14.45 3.59
N GLY A 141 -12.81 15.65 4.16
CA GLY A 141 -13.39 15.96 5.46
C GLY A 141 -12.33 15.94 6.53
N ASN A 142 -12.57 15.20 7.62
CA ASN A 142 -11.58 15.03 8.68
C ASN A 142 -10.67 13.84 8.39
N ASP A 143 -9.45 13.85 8.94
CA ASP A 143 -8.59 12.66 8.93
C ASP A 143 -9.10 11.65 9.97
N ASP A 144 -9.83 10.63 9.51
CA ASP A 144 -10.33 9.54 10.36
C ASP A 144 -9.35 8.36 10.46
N THR A 145 -8.19 8.46 9.83
CA THR A 145 -7.15 7.43 9.95
C THR A 145 -6.57 7.44 11.36
N LYS A 146 -6.18 6.26 11.85
CA LYS A 146 -5.52 6.11 13.16
C LYS A 146 -4.07 5.68 12.99
N ALA A 147 -3.17 6.23 13.79
CA ALA A 147 -1.82 5.69 13.89
C ALA A 147 -1.88 4.22 14.35
N ILE A 148 -1.03 3.36 13.77
CA ILE A 148 -1.08 1.92 14.06
C ILE A 148 -0.84 1.61 15.55
N ALA A 149 -0.07 2.46 16.24
CA ALA A 149 0.17 2.40 17.68
C ALA A 149 -1.14 2.51 18.50
N CYS A 150 -2.15 3.25 18.01
CA CYS A 150 -3.46 3.37 18.65
C CYS A 150 -4.30 2.10 18.55
N VAL A 151 -4.00 1.24 17.56
CA VAL A 151 -4.80 0.05 17.24
C VAL A 151 -4.20 -1.21 17.85
N LYS A 152 -2.92 -1.19 18.23
CA LYS A 152 -2.17 -2.31 18.81
C LYS A 152 -2.93 -3.11 19.88
N ASN A 153 -3.60 -2.44 20.80
CA ASN A 153 -4.32 -3.07 21.91
C ASN A 153 -5.83 -3.24 21.65
N SER A 154 -6.41 -2.43 20.76
CA SER A 154 -7.85 -2.41 20.49
C SER A 154 -8.26 -3.35 19.35
N ASP A 155 -7.38 -3.61 18.39
CA ASP A 155 -7.56 -4.58 17.31
C ASP A 155 -6.21 -5.22 16.92
N ALA A 156 -5.82 -6.25 17.67
CA ALA A 156 -4.55 -6.94 17.50
C ALA A 156 -4.42 -7.65 16.13
N THR A 157 -5.53 -7.97 15.47
CA THR A 157 -5.52 -8.62 14.16
C THR A 157 -5.12 -7.62 13.08
N LYS A 158 -5.79 -6.46 13.03
CA LYS A 158 -5.42 -5.38 12.11
C LYS A 158 -4.00 -4.91 12.35
N TYR A 159 -3.60 -4.74 13.61
CA TYR A 159 -2.22 -4.41 13.97
C TYR A 159 -1.21 -5.39 13.36
N ARG A 160 -1.43 -6.70 13.53
CA ARG A 160 -0.53 -7.73 13.00
C ARG A 160 -0.47 -7.74 11.48
N LYS A 161 -1.59 -7.51 10.80
CA LYS A 161 -1.64 -7.46 9.33
C LYS A 161 -0.90 -6.24 8.79
N ALA A 162 -1.03 -5.09 9.45
CA ALA A 162 -0.32 -3.88 9.07
C ALA A 162 1.22 -4.01 9.16
N GLN A 163 1.76 -4.93 9.96
CA GLN A 163 3.21 -5.15 10.04
C GLN A 163 3.82 -5.66 8.72
N ALA A 164 3.01 -6.26 7.84
CA ALA A 164 3.45 -6.72 6.52
C ALA A 164 3.41 -5.60 5.46
N VAL A 165 3.02 -4.38 5.84
CA VAL A 165 2.97 -3.20 4.97
C VAL A 165 4.24 -2.39 5.15
N ALA A 166 4.78 -1.91 4.04
CA ALA A 166 6.03 -1.17 3.96
C ALA A 166 5.82 0.22 3.37
N GLN A 167 6.61 1.16 3.87
CA GLN A 167 6.85 2.43 3.22
C GLN A 167 7.92 2.23 2.14
N LEU A 168 7.64 2.73 0.94
CA LEU A 168 8.55 2.69 -0.19
C LEU A 168 9.14 4.08 -0.40
N PHE A 169 10.46 4.22 -0.33
CA PHE A 169 11.16 5.44 -0.71
C PHE A 169 11.93 5.23 -2.00
N ILE A 170 11.42 5.82 -3.07
CA ILE A 170 11.73 5.51 -4.45
C ILE A 170 12.54 6.66 -5.05
N GLY A 171 13.69 6.33 -5.64
CA GLY A 171 14.49 7.30 -6.39
C GLY A 171 14.95 8.52 -5.57
N GLY A 172 15.04 8.38 -4.24
CA GLY A 172 15.47 9.46 -3.36
C GLY A 172 14.47 10.59 -3.16
N SER A 173 13.29 10.57 -3.80
CA SER A 173 12.37 11.70 -3.77
C SER A 173 10.90 11.34 -3.64
N SER A 174 10.54 10.07 -3.78
CA SER A 174 9.15 9.64 -3.97
C SER A 174 8.71 8.62 -2.94
N LEU A 175 7.43 8.67 -2.54
CA LEU A 175 6.84 7.78 -1.56
C LEU A 175 5.62 7.04 -2.11
N CYS A 176 5.56 5.76 -1.78
CA CYS A 176 4.41 4.87 -1.99
C CYS A 176 4.29 3.89 -0.82
N THR A 177 3.26 3.06 -0.87
CA THR A 177 3.06 1.90 0.00
C THR A 177 3.26 0.60 -0.79
N GLY A 178 3.77 -0.42 -0.14
CA GLY A 178 3.78 -1.79 -0.67
C GLY A 178 3.62 -2.80 0.45
N TRP A 179 3.51 -4.08 0.14
CA TRP A 179 3.31 -5.10 1.17
C TRP A 179 3.81 -6.49 0.76
N LEU A 180 4.23 -7.28 1.75
CA LEU A 180 4.74 -8.64 1.53
C LEU A 180 3.61 -9.54 1.04
N PHE A 181 3.78 -10.07 -0.19
CA PHE A 181 2.78 -10.88 -0.86
C PHE A 181 3.21 -12.35 -0.92
N GLY A 182 2.55 -13.17 -0.11
CA GLY A 182 2.94 -14.56 0.07
C GLY A 182 4.24 -14.73 0.88
N SER A 183 4.68 -15.98 1.02
CA SER A 183 5.69 -16.37 2.00
C SER A 183 7.13 -16.34 1.47
N GLU A 184 7.34 -15.85 0.26
CA GLU A 184 8.63 -15.96 -0.43
C GLU A 184 9.41 -14.64 -0.44
N GLY A 185 8.99 -13.63 0.32
CA GLY A 185 9.65 -12.32 0.35
C GLY A 185 9.51 -11.53 -0.96
N HIS A 186 8.40 -11.75 -1.65
CA HIS A 186 7.93 -10.86 -2.71
C HIS A 186 7.15 -9.71 -2.08
N LEU A 187 7.20 -8.55 -2.72
CA LEU A 187 6.42 -7.38 -2.37
C LEU A 187 5.64 -6.93 -3.59
N ILE A 188 4.40 -6.52 -3.37
CA ILE A 188 3.54 -5.94 -4.40
C ILE A 188 3.22 -4.48 -4.05
N THR A 189 3.15 -3.64 -5.08
CA THR A 189 2.77 -2.21 -5.04
C THR A 189 2.16 -1.83 -6.39
N ASN A 190 1.88 -0.54 -6.66
CA ASN A 190 1.40 -0.12 -7.98
C ASN A 190 2.51 -0.04 -9.04
N ASN A 191 2.11 -0.17 -10.31
CA ASN A 191 3.00 0.08 -11.44
C ASN A 191 3.48 1.54 -11.46
N HIS A 192 2.59 2.50 -11.18
CA HIS A 192 3.01 3.89 -11.16
C HIS A 192 4.02 4.19 -10.04
N CYS A 193 4.11 3.36 -8.99
CA CYS A 193 5.16 3.45 -7.97
C CYS A 193 6.49 2.86 -8.45
N ILE A 194 6.49 1.60 -8.92
CA ILE A 194 7.67 0.92 -9.46
C ILE A 194 7.37 0.48 -10.88
N GLY A 195 7.63 1.35 -11.85
CA GLY A 195 7.29 1.09 -13.25
C GLY A 195 8.28 0.19 -13.99
N ASP A 196 9.51 0.10 -13.50
CA ASP A 196 10.58 -0.63 -14.18
C ASP A 196 11.65 -1.18 -13.21
N ALA A 197 12.63 -1.89 -13.78
CA ALA A 197 13.73 -2.47 -13.05
C ALA A 197 14.70 -1.42 -12.45
N ALA A 198 14.81 -0.23 -13.04
CA ALA A 198 15.66 0.83 -12.52
C ALA A 198 15.06 1.45 -11.24
N ALA A 199 13.74 1.66 -11.22
CA ALA A 199 13.00 2.04 -10.03
C ALA A 199 13.10 0.96 -8.94
N ALA A 200 12.93 -0.32 -9.29
CA ALA A 200 13.06 -1.43 -8.34
C ALA A 200 14.47 -1.52 -7.73
N ALA A 201 15.51 -1.27 -8.53
CA ALA A 201 16.90 -1.22 -8.06
C ALA A 201 17.18 0.00 -7.15
N ASN A 202 16.33 1.03 -7.21
CA ASN A 202 16.45 2.30 -6.49
C ASN A 202 15.28 2.58 -5.54
N THR A 203 14.78 1.53 -4.89
CA THR A 203 13.73 1.65 -3.88
C THR A 203 14.22 1.13 -2.54
N GLN A 204 13.99 1.91 -1.49
CA GLN A 204 14.15 1.49 -0.10
C GLN A 204 12.82 0.97 0.42
N PHE A 205 12.88 -0.18 1.07
CA PHE A 205 11.71 -0.88 1.60
C PHE A 205 11.80 -0.84 3.13
N GLU A 206 10.97 -0.02 3.76
CA GLU A 206 10.97 0.18 5.20
C GLU A 206 9.73 -0.45 5.84
N PHE A 207 9.93 -1.31 6.82
CA PHE A 207 8.86 -1.96 7.57
C PHE A 207 8.86 -1.54 9.03
N GLY A 208 7.68 -1.52 9.64
CA GLY A 208 7.56 -1.15 11.05
C GLY A 208 7.83 0.34 11.31
N ALA A 209 7.59 1.20 10.33
CA ALA A 209 7.53 2.66 10.53
C ALA A 209 6.30 2.98 11.39
N GLU A 210 6.46 2.88 12.71
CA GLU A 210 5.42 3.13 13.72
C GLU A 210 6.02 3.93 14.88
N CYS A 211 5.29 4.93 15.39
CA CYS A 211 5.71 5.62 16.60
C CYS A 211 5.43 4.77 17.85
N LYS A 212 6.16 5.05 18.93
CA LYS A 212 6.07 4.28 20.18
C LYS A 212 4.68 4.37 20.85
N THR A 213 4.01 5.51 20.71
CA THR A 213 2.74 5.82 21.38
C THR A 213 1.72 6.39 20.41
N CYS A 214 0.44 6.19 20.71
CA CYS A 214 -0.69 6.71 19.93
C CYS A 214 -0.66 8.25 19.82
N ASP A 215 -0.32 8.95 20.91
CA ASP A 215 -0.32 10.42 20.96
C ASP A 215 1.01 11.05 20.54
N ASP A 216 1.93 10.27 19.96
CA ASP A 216 3.21 10.81 19.48
C ASP A 216 2.94 11.81 18.33
N PRO A 217 3.41 13.07 18.43
CA PRO A 217 3.18 14.07 17.39
C PRO A 217 3.87 13.74 16.05
N ASN A 218 4.81 12.79 16.02
CA ASN A 218 5.43 12.34 14.78
C ASN A 218 4.53 11.39 13.97
N ASN A 219 3.41 10.89 14.53
CA ASN A 219 2.44 10.07 13.81
C ASN A 219 1.78 10.80 12.62
N THR A 220 1.87 12.12 12.55
CA THR A 220 1.30 12.96 11.48
C THR A 220 2.35 13.58 10.58
N LYS A 221 3.64 13.30 10.80
CA LYS A 221 4.75 13.85 10.01
C LYS A 221 5.24 12.82 9.00
N SER A 222 5.49 13.26 7.77
CA SER A 222 6.16 12.44 6.76
C SER A 222 7.52 11.98 7.29
N LEU A 223 7.83 10.69 7.15
CA LEU A 223 9.06 10.04 7.66
C LEU A 223 9.29 10.23 9.17
N GLY A 224 8.24 10.51 9.95
CA GLY A 224 8.37 10.97 11.34
C GLY A 224 8.86 9.92 12.34
N CYS A 225 8.59 8.63 12.08
CA CYS A 225 8.99 7.52 12.94
C CYS A 225 9.56 6.40 12.06
N PRO A 226 10.90 6.34 11.93
CA PRO A 226 11.54 5.36 11.07
C PRO A 226 11.34 3.94 11.60
N GLY A 227 11.17 3.02 10.67
CA GLY A 227 11.18 1.58 10.88
C GLY A 227 12.55 0.98 10.55
N GLU A 228 12.53 -0.28 10.12
CA GLU A 228 13.71 -0.98 9.62
C GLU A 228 13.69 -0.99 8.10
N THR A 229 14.70 -0.38 7.47
CA THR A 229 14.95 -0.57 6.04
C THR A 229 15.48 -1.98 5.82
N VAL A 230 14.63 -2.87 5.31
CA VAL A 230 14.93 -4.30 5.12
C VAL A 230 15.70 -4.57 3.82
N ALA A 231 15.53 -3.70 2.82
CA ALA A 231 16.17 -3.77 1.51
C ALA A 231 16.32 -2.37 0.91
N THR A 232 17.36 -2.17 0.09
CA THR A 232 17.62 -0.93 -0.67
C THR A 232 17.59 -1.15 -2.19
N SER A 233 17.13 -2.34 -2.60
CA SER A 233 16.85 -2.70 -3.99
C SER A 233 15.95 -3.94 -4.01
N ALA A 234 15.32 -4.19 -5.15
CA ALA A 234 14.57 -5.40 -5.41
C ALA A 234 14.82 -5.90 -6.84
N SER A 235 14.71 -7.21 -7.03
CA SER A 235 14.66 -7.82 -8.35
C SER A 235 13.25 -7.60 -8.94
N PHE A 236 13.18 -7.00 -10.11
CA PHE A 236 11.93 -6.75 -10.82
C PHE A 236 11.40 -8.05 -11.44
N ILE A 237 10.16 -8.43 -11.10
CA ILE A 237 9.56 -9.69 -11.58
C ILE A 237 8.58 -9.39 -12.71
N HIS A 238 7.58 -8.55 -12.45
CA HIS A 238 6.54 -8.25 -13.42
C HIS A 238 5.82 -6.93 -13.06
N THR A 239 5.41 -6.18 -14.10
CA THR A 239 4.51 -5.04 -13.97
C THR A 239 3.36 -5.15 -14.97
N SER A 240 2.19 -4.66 -14.58
CA SER A 240 1.04 -4.45 -15.46
C SER A 240 0.60 -2.99 -15.35
N THR A 241 0.71 -2.25 -16.45
CA THR A 241 0.15 -0.89 -16.56
C THR A 241 -1.37 -0.88 -16.57
N GLU A 242 -2.02 -1.94 -17.07
CA GLU A 242 -3.48 -2.03 -17.14
C GLU A 242 -4.11 -2.30 -15.77
N LEU A 243 -3.48 -3.17 -14.98
CA LEU A 243 -3.92 -3.50 -13.61
C LEU A 243 -3.14 -2.72 -12.55
N ASP A 244 -2.39 -1.70 -12.96
CA ASP A 244 -1.56 -0.82 -12.15
C ASP A 244 -0.89 -1.52 -10.95
N TYR A 245 -0.17 -2.62 -11.19
CA TYR A 245 0.59 -3.31 -10.14
C TYR A 245 1.98 -3.72 -10.61
N THR A 246 2.89 -3.80 -9.66
CA THR A 246 4.23 -4.36 -9.84
C THR A 246 4.51 -5.37 -8.74
N LEU A 247 5.02 -6.53 -9.15
CA LEU A 247 5.60 -7.54 -8.27
C LEU A 247 7.13 -7.45 -8.31
N VAL A 248 7.75 -7.35 -7.14
CA VAL A 248 9.21 -7.39 -6.97
C VAL A 248 9.62 -8.42 -5.93
N LYS A 249 10.87 -8.87 -5.99
CA LYS A 249 11.49 -9.72 -4.96
C LYS A 249 12.55 -8.92 -4.22
N LEU A 250 12.41 -8.77 -2.91
CA LEU A 250 13.31 -7.94 -2.11
C LEU A 250 14.73 -8.53 -2.07
N ASN A 251 15.74 -7.70 -2.33
CA ASN A 251 17.15 -8.04 -2.12
C ASN A 251 17.53 -7.63 -0.69
N LEU A 252 17.32 -8.54 0.26
CA LEU A 252 17.43 -8.26 1.69
C LEU A 252 18.85 -7.86 2.11
N LYS A 253 18.94 -6.90 3.04
CA LYS A 253 20.19 -6.61 3.75
C LYS A 253 20.61 -7.82 4.57
N SER A 254 21.92 -7.97 4.78
CA SER A 254 22.47 -9.07 5.58
C SER A 254 21.87 -9.09 6.99
N GLY A 255 21.43 -10.27 7.44
CA GLY A 255 20.86 -10.48 8.77
C GLY A 255 19.39 -10.08 8.93
N VAL A 256 18.75 -9.55 7.88
CA VAL A 256 17.32 -9.24 7.90
C VAL A 256 16.49 -10.51 7.78
N ASP A 257 15.51 -10.66 8.67
CA ASP A 257 14.50 -11.71 8.64
C ASP A 257 13.10 -11.08 8.51
N LEU A 258 12.40 -11.40 7.41
CA LEU A 258 11.06 -10.90 7.14
C LEU A 258 9.97 -11.58 7.98
N THR A 259 10.26 -12.73 8.61
CA THR A 259 9.22 -13.52 9.31
C THR A 259 8.56 -12.74 10.45
N LYS A 260 9.26 -11.78 11.06
CA LYS A 260 8.73 -10.88 12.11
C LYS A 260 7.59 -9.97 11.60
N TYR A 261 7.53 -9.70 10.31
CA TYR A 261 6.49 -8.89 9.67
C TYR A 261 5.33 -9.75 9.13
N GLY A 262 5.56 -11.06 8.96
CA GLY A 262 4.60 -11.95 8.31
C GLY A 262 4.43 -11.64 6.82
N TYR A 263 3.24 -11.92 6.30
CA TYR A 263 2.85 -11.58 4.93
C TYR A 263 1.33 -11.49 4.82
N LEU A 264 0.86 -10.84 3.76
CA LEU A 264 -0.56 -10.81 3.42
C LEU A 264 -0.88 -11.79 2.30
N GLN A 265 -2.16 -12.15 2.25
CA GLN A 265 -2.73 -13.04 1.23
C GLN A 265 -3.86 -12.30 0.53
N ALA A 266 -4.06 -12.61 -0.75
CA ALA A 266 -5.14 -12.12 -1.58
C ALA A 266 -6.30 -13.12 -1.61
N ARG A 267 -7.54 -12.61 -1.61
CA ARG A 267 -8.73 -13.41 -1.75
C ARG A 267 -8.92 -13.71 -3.24
N ALA A 268 -8.77 -14.98 -3.62
CA ALA A 268 -8.82 -15.36 -5.03
C ALA A 268 -10.17 -15.10 -5.72
N SER A 269 -11.26 -14.94 -4.94
CA SER A 269 -12.58 -14.55 -5.45
C SER A 269 -12.77 -13.05 -5.63
N GLY A 270 -11.83 -12.22 -5.15
CA GLY A 270 -11.91 -10.78 -5.24
C GLY A 270 -12.81 -10.13 -4.18
N PRO A 271 -13.12 -8.84 -4.36
CA PRO A 271 -13.96 -8.07 -3.45
C PRO A 271 -15.46 -8.42 -3.57
N GLU A 272 -16.22 -8.12 -2.52
CA GLU A 272 -17.68 -8.25 -2.42
C GLU A 272 -18.35 -6.88 -2.17
N LEU A 273 -19.48 -6.60 -2.84
CA LEU A 273 -20.18 -5.32 -2.65
C LEU A 273 -20.69 -5.17 -1.21
N ASN A 274 -20.52 -3.99 -0.65
CA ASN A 274 -20.86 -3.61 0.72
C ASN A 274 -20.06 -4.37 1.80
N GLU A 275 -19.01 -5.12 1.43
CA GLU A 275 -18.19 -5.75 2.46
C GLU A 275 -17.40 -4.69 3.24
N PRO A 276 -17.33 -4.79 4.58
CA PRO A 276 -16.55 -3.88 5.39
C PRO A 276 -15.05 -4.09 5.13
N ILE A 277 -14.33 -2.97 4.97
CA ILE A 277 -12.90 -2.96 4.64
C ILE A 277 -12.08 -2.10 5.61
N TYR A 278 -10.77 -2.29 5.58
CA TYR A 278 -9.79 -1.40 6.18
C TYR A 278 -8.53 -1.34 5.32
N ILE A 279 -7.76 -0.26 5.47
CA ILE A 279 -6.55 -0.01 4.69
C ILE A 279 -5.42 0.29 5.65
N ALA A 280 -4.34 -0.49 5.58
CA ALA A 280 -3.08 -0.19 6.25
C ALA A 280 -2.13 0.46 5.23
N GLN A 281 -1.63 1.66 5.53
CA GLN A 281 -1.07 2.57 4.53
C GLN A 281 -0.05 3.57 5.11
N HIS A 282 0.68 4.25 4.22
CA HIS A 282 1.58 5.38 4.53
C HIS A 282 1.11 6.69 3.87
N PRO A 283 -0.06 7.24 4.27
CA PRO A 283 -0.60 8.47 3.70
C PRO A 283 0.34 9.64 3.99
N GLY A 284 0.69 10.42 2.98
CA GLY A 284 1.66 11.52 3.07
C GLY A 284 3.08 11.08 3.43
N GLY A 285 3.39 9.78 3.37
CA GLY A 285 4.62 9.24 3.93
C GLY A 285 4.65 9.20 5.46
N LYS A 286 3.50 9.36 6.13
CA LYS A 286 3.40 9.27 7.58
C LYS A 286 3.73 7.84 8.06
N PRO A 287 4.10 7.66 9.35
CA PRO A 287 4.14 6.34 9.97
C PRO A 287 2.84 5.59 9.74
N THR A 288 2.89 4.26 9.72
CA THR A 288 1.78 3.37 9.38
C THR A 288 0.46 3.85 10.00
N ARG A 289 -0.51 4.17 9.14
CA ARG A 289 -1.86 4.55 9.54
C ARG A 289 -2.85 3.52 9.03
N ILE A 290 -3.99 3.42 9.72
CA ILE A 290 -5.08 2.54 9.36
C ILE A 290 -6.38 3.32 9.21
N ALA A 291 -7.00 3.20 8.03
CA ALA A 291 -8.34 3.70 7.76
C ALA A 291 -9.35 2.57 8.00
N THR A 292 -10.45 2.86 8.70
CA THR A 292 -11.50 1.88 9.01
C THR A 292 -12.89 2.50 9.02
N VAL A 293 -13.01 3.78 9.35
CA VAL A 293 -14.29 4.49 9.47
C VAL A 293 -14.30 5.72 8.56
N LEU A 294 -15.51 6.18 8.27
CA LEU A 294 -15.80 7.45 7.59
C LEU A 294 -16.08 8.56 8.62
N ASP A 295 -16.20 9.82 8.16
CA ASP A 295 -16.49 11.02 8.98
C ASP A 295 -17.68 10.85 9.93
N ASN A 296 -18.68 10.08 9.51
CA ASN A 296 -19.90 9.82 10.30
C ASN A 296 -19.75 8.66 11.31
N GLY A 297 -18.54 8.10 11.44
CA GLY A 297 -18.21 6.97 12.32
C GLY A 297 -18.65 5.59 11.79
N SER A 298 -19.29 5.50 10.62
CA SER A 298 -19.65 4.22 10.01
C SER A 298 -18.41 3.51 9.46
N SER A 299 -18.48 2.18 9.32
CA SER A 299 -17.38 1.40 8.72
C SER A 299 -17.27 1.68 7.23
N GLY A 300 -16.04 1.81 6.73
CA GLY A 300 -15.78 1.84 5.29
C GLY A 300 -16.16 0.51 4.65
N THR A 301 -16.69 0.57 3.43
CA THR A 301 -17.11 -0.62 2.66
C THR A 301 -16.68 -0.51 1.20
N ILE A 302 -16.71 -1.63 0.48
CA ILE A 302 -16.72 -1.59 -1.00
C ILE A 302 -18.09 -1.04 -1.44
N GLU A 303 -18.12 0.20 -1.92
CA GLU A 303 -19.36 0.91 -2.25
C GLU A 303 -19.81 0.67 -3.69
N THR A 304 -18.86 0.47 -4.60
CA THR A 304 -19.13 0.23 -6.02
C THR A 304 -18.13 -0.79 -6.58
N PHE A 305 -18.55 -1.51 -7.62
CA PHE A 305 -17.73 -2.55 -8.24
C PHE A 305 -17.06 -2.14 -9.55
N SER A 306 -17.44 -1.01 -10.12
CA SER A 306 -16.91 -0.58 -11.40
C SER A 306 -16.99 0.93 -11.46
N ILE A 307 -15.85 1.56 -11.22
CA ILE A 307 -15.61 2.97 -11.49
C ILE A 307 -14.49 3.08 -12.51
N ASN A 308 -14.50 4.19 -13.24
CA ASN A 308 -13.43 4.60 -14.13
C ASN A 308 -12.72 5.80 -13.48
N SER A 309 -11.73 5.53 -12.62
CA SER A 309 -10.94 6.58 -11.98
C SER A 309 -9.56 6.69 -12.62
N CYS A 310 -8.56 5.97 -12.12
CA CYS A 310 -7.24 5.85 -12.75
C CYS A 310 -7.15 4.65 -13.72
N SER A 311 -8.05 3.67 -13.58
CA SER A 311 -8.17 2.50 -14.47
C SER A 311 -9.63 2.26 -14.84
N SER A 312 -9.85 1.49 -15.91
CA SER A 312 -11.19 1.32 -16.48
C SER A 312 -12.17 0.46 -15.67
N ASP A 313 -11.69 -0.30 -14.68
CA ASP A 313 -12.55 -1.16 -13.85
C ASP A 313 -11.97 -1.39 -12.44
N GLU A 314 -12.31 -0.47 -11.54
CA GLU A 314 -11.91 -0.47 -10.13
C GLU A 314 -13.11 -0.64 -9.20
N VAL A 315 -12.86 -1.13 -7.98
CA VAL A 315 -13.82 -0.94 -6.88
C VAL A 315 -13.70 0.47 -6.34
N GLY A 316 -14.83 1.03 -5.87
CA GLY A 316 -14.88 2.33 -5.22
C GLY A 316 -15.16 2.26 -3.72
N TYR A 317 -14.54 3.14 -2.94
CA TYR A 317 -14.79 3.31 -1.50
C TYR A 317 -14.38 4.71 -1.00
N SER A 318 -14.85 5.09 0.19
CA SER A 318 -14.66 6.45 0.74
C SER A 318 -13.73 6.54 1.97
N LEU A 319 -12.93 5.51 2.27
CA LEU A 319 -11.93 5.57 3.35
C LEU A 319 -10.79 6.55 3.05
N ASP A 320 -10.33 7.30 4.04
CA ASP A 320 -9.27 8.31 3.87
C ASP A 320 -7.95 7.74 3.36
N THR A 321 -7.38 8.45 2.38
CA THR A 321 -6.06 8.22 1.78
C THR A 321 -5.41 9.58 1.51
N GLU A 322 -4.09 9.61 1.39
CA GLU A 322 -3.34 10.78 0.92
C GLU A 322 -2.21 10.27 0.05
N GLY A 323 -1.59 11.18 -0.69
CA GLY A 323 -0.40 10.86 -1.45
C GLY A 323 0.59 9.94 -0.73
N GLY A 324 0.87 8.78 -1.32
CA GLY A 324 1.78 7.77 -0.78
C GLY A 324 1.02 6.54 -0.31
N SER A 325 -0.30 6.61 -0.26
CA SER A 325 -1.19 5.48 -0.08
C SER A 325 -1.21 4.55 -1.29
N SER A 326 -0.87 5.02 -2.49
CA SER A 326 -0.63 4.18 -3.67
C SER A 326 0.07 2.86 -3.34
N GLY A 327 -0.56 1.74 -3.68
CA GLY A 327 -0.08 0.38 -3.50
C GLY A 327 -0.51 -0.26 -2.18
N SER A 328 -1.29 0.45 -1.37
CA SER A 328 -1.81 -0.06 -0.10
C SER A 328 -2.77 -1.24 -0.30
N PRO A 329 -2.69 -2.26 0.58
CA PRO A 329 -3.67 -3.33 0.58
C PRO A 329 -5.01 -2.85 1.14
N VAL A 330 -6.10 -3.11 0.40
CA VAL A 330 -7.46 -3.00 0.91
C VAL A 330 -7.86 -4.37 1.44
N LEU A 331 -8.01 -4.50 2.76
CA LEU A 331 -8.33 -5.76 3.43
C LEU A 331 -9.79 -5.80 3.84
N SER A 332 -10.40 -6.97 3.70
CA SER A 332 -11.73 -7.21 4.27
C SER A 332 -11.65 -7.35 5.79
N VAL A 333 -12.58 -6.74 6.49
CA VAL A 333 -12.74 -6.91 7.95
C VAL A 333 -13.17 -8.34 8.29
N ASN A 334 -13.88 -9.02 7.38
CA ASN A 334 -14.48 -10.33 7.64
C ASN A 334 -13.43 -11.45 7.80
N ASP A 335 -12.37 -11.44 6.98
CA ASP A 335 -11.36 -12.50 6.97
C ASP A 335 -9.90 -11.99 7.04
N ASN A 336 -9.68 -10.67 7.03
CA ASN A 336 -8.35 -10.05 7.07
C ASN A 336 -7.44 -10.51 5.91
N VAL A 337 -8.05 -10.68 4.74
CA VAL A 337 -7.42 -10.99 3.46
C VAL A 337 -7.57 -9.78 2.53
N VAL A 338 -6.57 -9.53 1.69
CA VAL A 338 -6.58 -8.44 0.70
C VAL A 338 -7.64 -8.75 -0.35
N VAL A 339 -8.48 -7.77 -0.67
CA VAL A 339 -9.54 -7.84 -1.68
C VAL A 339 -9.35 -6.86 -2.83
N ALA A 340 -8.57 -5.80 -2.62
CA ALA A 340 -8.18 -4.86 -3.66
C ALA A 340 -6.81 -4.21 -3.38
N LEU A 341 -6.21 -3.62 -4.40
CA LEU A 341 -4.96 -2.86 -4.34
C LEU A 341 -5.26 -1.38 -4.63
N HIS A 342 -5.13 -0.52 -3.62
CA HIS A 342 -5.38 0.91 -3.79
C HIS A 342 -4.41 1.51 -4.81
N ASN A 343 -4.93 2.32 -5.72
CA ASN A 343 -4.13 2.88 -6.82
C ASN A 343 -4.54 4.30 -7.25
N CYS A 344 -5.67 4.80 -6.74
CA CYS A 344 -6.21 6.09 -7.13
C CYS A 344 -7.04 6.66 -5.98
N GLY A 345 -6.89 7.95 -5.71
CA GLY A 345 -7.65 8.61 -4.65
C GLY A 345 -8.47 9.80 -5.11
N GLY A 346 -8.90 10.57 -4.11
CA GLY A 346 -9.92 11.62 -4.16
C GLY A 346 -10.98 11.32 -3.09
N CYS A 347 -12.11 12.02 -3.09
CA CYS A 347 -13.19 11.66 -2.14
C CYS A 347 -13.86 10.33 -2.43
N SER A 348 -13.74 9.85 -3.68
CA SER A 348 -14.08 8.49 -4.05
C SER A 348 -12.80 7.83 -4.52
N ASN A 349 -12.27 6.92 -3.72
CA ASN A 349 -11.05 6.19 -4.06
C ASN A 349 -11.35 5.07 -5.04
N GLY A 350 -10.34 4.72 -5.83
CA GLY A 350 -10.27 3.52 -6.66
C GLY A 350 -9.26 2.50 -6.12
N ALA A 351 -9.58 1.23 -6.36
CA ALA A 351 -8.62 0.14 -6.18
C ALA A 351 -8.82 -0.96 -7.21
N ILE A 352 -7.70 -1.56 -7.64
CA ILE A 352 -7.67 -2.69 -8.55
C ILE A 352 -8.17 -3.93 -7.82
N LYS A 353 -9.12 -4.65 -8.44
CA LYS A 353 -9.66 -5.90 -7.90
C LYS A 353 -8.58 -6.97 -7.83
N ILE A 354 -8.32 -7.50 -6.63
CA ILE A 354 -7.14 -8.33 -6.41
C ILE A 354 -7.21 -9.69 -7.14
N ASP A 355 -8.41 -10.17 -7.45
CA ASP A 355 -8.63 -11.40 -8.21
C ASP A 355 -8.05 -11.30 -9.63
N LYS A 356 -8.11 -10.13 -10.26
CA LYS A 356 -7.49 -9.90 -11.58
C LYS A 356 -5.97 -10.01 -11.52
N VAL A 357 -5.36 -9.39 -10.51
CA VAL A 357 -3.92 -9.46 -10.25
C VAL A 357 -3.49 -10.90 -9.98
N VAL A 358 -4.22 -11.61 -9.12
CA VAL A 358 -3.97 -13.04 -8.81
C VAL A 358 -4.11 -13.91 -10.06
N ALA A 359 -5.13 -13.68 -10.88
CA ALA A 359 -5.35 -14.44 -12.12
C ALA A 359 -4.21 -14.23 -13.13
N GLU A 360 -3.77 -12.99 -13.34
CA GLU A 360 -2.66 -12.69 -14.24
C GLU A 360 -1.35 -13.32 -13.74
N LEU A 361 -0.96 -13.06 -12.49
CA LEU A 361 0.26 -13.63 -11.91
C LEU A 361 0.26 -15.16 -11.93
N LYS A 362 -0.89 -15.79 -11.71
CA LYS A 362 -1.03 -17.25 -11.80
C LYS A 362 -0.86 -17.73 -13.24
N SER A 363 -1.42 -17.03 -14.21
CA SER A 363 -1.29 -17.36 -15.64
C SER A 363 0.16 -17.25 -16.14
N LEU A 364 0.91 -16.31 -15.58
CA LEU A 364 2.32 -16.06 -15.89
C LEU A 364 3.28 -16.97 -15.11
N GLY A 365 2.78 -17.70 -14.10
CA GLY A 365 3.62 -18.52 -13.21
C GLY A 365 4.44 -17.71 -12.20
N PHE A 366 4.05 -16.47 -11.92
CA PHE A 366 4.73 -15.55 -10.99
C PHE A 366 4.02 -15.39 -9.65
N LEU A 367 2.86 -16.01 -9.44
CA LEU A 367 2.14 -15.94 -8.17
C LEU A 367 2.99 -16.58 -7.04
N PRO A 368 3.39 -15.81 -6.00
CA PRO A 368 4.22 -16.36 -4.93
C PRO A 368 3.51 -17.44 -4.12
N ALA A 369 4.28 -18.33 -3.49
CA ALA A 369 3.72 -19.32 -2.58
C ALA A 369 2.95 -18.64 -1.43
N ASN A 370 1.81 -19.23 -1.06
CA ASN A 370 0.90 -18.72 -0.02
C ASN A 370 0.35 -17.30 -0.30
N ALA A 371 0.48 -16.77 -1.52
CA ALA A 371 -0.01 -15.44 -1.85
C ALA A 371 -1.54 -15.37 -1.97
N ALA A 372 -2.21 -16.43 -2.40
CA ALA A 372 -3.66 -16.43 -2.56
C ALA A 372 -4.35 -17.49 -1.67
N VAL A 373 -5.53 -17.13 -1.15
CA VAL A 373 -6.44 -18.04 -0.45
C VAL A 373 -7.78 -18.08 -1.16
N GLY A 374 -8.44 -19.24 -1.13
CA GLY A 374 -9.85 -19.32 -1.53
C GLY A 374 -10.72 -18.48 -0.61
N SER A 375 -11.93 -18.12 -1.05
CA SER A 375 -12.91 -17.51 -0.16
C SER A 375 -13.08 -18.39 1.08
N PRO A 376 -13.28 -17.82 2.28
CA PRO A 376 -13.78 -18.60 3.39
C PRO A 376 -15.04 -19.32 2.89
N LYS A 377 -15.01 -20.67 2.89
CA LYS A 377 -16.26 -21.44 2.78
C LYS A 377 -17.18 -20.84 3.85
N PRO A 378 -18.43 -20.45 3.55
CA PRO A 378 -19.32 -19.92 4.57
C PRO A 378 -19.25 -20.88 5.74
N THR A 379 -18.77 -20.39 6.88
CA THR A 379 -18.68 -21.19 8.09
C THR A 379 -20.10 -21.62 8.37
N THR A 380 -20.46 -22.83 7.96
CA THR A 380 -21.59 -23.53 8.52
C THR A 380 -21.23 -23.62 9.98
N THR A 381 -21.81 -22.73 10.79
CA THR A 381 -21.78 -22.80 12.23
C THR A 381 -22.28 -24.21 12.56
N GLN A 382 -21.36 -25.12 12.85
CA GLN A 382 -21.73 -26.41 13.40
C GLN A 382 -22.49 -26.10 14.69
N PRO A 383 -23.71 -26.62 14.86
CA PRO A 383 -24.44 -26.43 16.10
C PRO A 383 -23.58 -26.98 17.24
N VAL A 384 -23.23 -26.10 18.18
CA VAL A 384 -22.67 -26.51 19.48
C VAL A 384 -23.61 -27.58 20.07
N PRO A 385 -23.10 -28.71 20.60
CA PRO A 385 -23.94 -29.72 21.24
C PRO A 385 -24.71 -29.08 22.40
N ALA A 386 -26.00 -28.87 22.20
CA ALA A 386 -26.88 -28.34 23.23
C ALA A 386 -27.02 -29.39 24.35
N THR A 387 -26.58 -29.02 25.55
CA THR A 387 -26.97 -29.70 26.78
C THR A 387 -28.49 -29.72 26.90
N THR A 388 -29.02 -30.92 27.11
CA THR A 388 -30.45 -31.24 27.17
C THR A 388 -31.20 -30.44 28.22
N LYS A 389 -32.18 -29.64 27.78
CA LYS A 389 -33.32 -29.19 28.60
C LYS A 389 -34.62 -29.41 27.80
N PRO A 390 -35.74 -29.83 28.43
CA PRO A 390 -36.87 -30.44 27.72
C PRO A 390 -37.58 -29.46 26.78
N GLY A 391 -37.90 -29.93 25.58
CA GLY A 391 -38.46 -29.13 24.50
C GLY A 391 -39.90 -28.66 24.73
N PRO A 392 -40.30 -27.54 24.10
CA PRO A 392 -41.68 -27.24 23.79
C PRO A 392 -42.07 -27.70 22.38
N LYS A 393 -43.33 -28.13 22.27
CA LYS A 393 -44.01 -28.75 21.13
C LYS A 393 -43.83 -28.00 19.80
N THR A 394 -43.66 -28.79 18.74
CA THR A 394 -43.87 -28.43 17.33
C THR A 394 -45.22 -27.73 17.13
N THR A 395 -45.18 -26.48 16.67
CA THR A 395 -46.32 -25.79 16.05
C THR A 395 -46.14 -25.76 14.53
N LYS A 396 -47.23 -26.11 13.84
CA LYS A 396 -47.44 -26.11 12.39
C LYS A 396 -47.05 -24.76 11.75
N PRO A 397 -46.63 -24.70 10.46
CA PRO A 397 -46.31 -23.45 9.79
C PRO A 397 -47.51 -22.49 9.82
N SER A 398 -47.32 -21.25 10.30
CA SER A 398 -48.36 -20.22 10.24
C SER A 398 -48.50 -19.73 8.80
N ASN A 399 -49.71 -19.85 8.26
CA ASN A 399 -50.04 -19.33 6.94
C ASN A 399 -50.23 -17.81 7.05
N GLY A 400 -49.17 -17.03 6.77
CA GLY A 400 -49.14 -15.57 6.95
C GLY A 400 -50.07 -14.75 6.05
N CYS A 401 -50.79 -15.39 5.13
CA CYS A 401 -51.78 -14.74 4.27
C CYS A 401 -53.05 -14.29 5.01
N ASN A 402 -53.23 -14.63 6.28
CA ASN A 402 -54.37 -14.14 7.06
C ASN A 402 -54.29 -12.64 7.37
N THR A 403 -53.08 -12.07 7.35
CA THR A 403 -52.81 -10.66 7.71
C THR A 403 -52.06 -9.91 6.61
N CYS A 404 -51.91 -10.50 5.43
CA CYS A 404 -51.15 -9.93 4.31
C CYS A 404 -51.99 -9.99 3.03
N ASN A 405 -52.02 -8.90 2.27
CA ASN A 405 -52.73 -8.76 0.99
C ASN A 405 -51.77 -8.54 -0.20
N SER A 406 -50.47 -8.76 0.00
CA SER A 406 -49.43 -8.69 -1.03
C SER A 406 -48.50 -9.90 -0.88
N CYS A 407 -47.19 -9.75 -0.81
CA CYS A 407 -46.26 -10.88 -0.69
C CYS A 407 -45.88 -11.11 0.78
N TYR A 408 -46.21 -12.26 1.36
CA TYR A 408 -45.80 -12.60 2.72
C TYR A 408 -44.41 -13.22 2.72
N TYR A 409 -43.49 -12.65 3.50
CA TYR A 409 -42.14 -13.17 3.71
C TYR A 409 -42.03 -13.81 5.11
N PRO A 410 -41.92 -15.15 5.20
CA PRO A 410 -41.85 -15.84 6.50
C PRO A 410 -40.61 -15.47 7.32
N GLY A 411 -39.47 -15.22 6.67
CA GLY A 411 -38.21 -14.92 7.35
C GLY A 411 -38.22 -13.61 8.16
N ALA A 412 -39.08 -12.66 7.78
CA ALA A 412 -39.31 -11.41 8.53
C ALA A 412 -40.69 -11.35 9.22
N ASN A 413 -41.52 -12.40 9.06
CA ASN A 413 -42.93 -12.41 9.45
C ASN A 413 -43.69 -11.12 9.04
N ALA A 414 -43.48 -10.68 7.80
CA ALA A 414 -43.97 -9.38 7.32
C ALA A 414 -44.57 -9.47 5.91
N CYS A 415 -45.43 -8.50 5.57
CA CYS A 415 -46.01 -8.32 4.25
C CYS A 415 -45.17 -7.30 3.47
N VAL A 416 -44.58 -7.70 2.35
CA VAL A 416 -43.77 -6.85 1.48
C VAL A 416 -44.56 -6.46 0.22
N ALA A 417 -44.48 -5.19 -0.15
CA ALA A 417 -45.23 -4.58 -1.25
C ALA A 417 -44.63 -4.91 -2.63
N TYR A 418 -44.50 -6.19 -2.93
CA TYR A 418 -44.04 -6.69 -4.22
C TYR A 418 -45.20 -6.90 -5.19
N SER A 419 -44.90 -6.88 -6.49
CA SER A 419 -45.84 -7.39 -7.49
C SER A 419 -45.97 -8.91 -7.34
N ARG A 420 -47.05 -9.50 -7.87
CA ARG A 420 -47.21 -10.95 -7.90
C ARG A 420 -46.00 -11.65 -8.55
N LYS A 421 -45.51 -11.09 -9.65
CA LYS A 421 -44.37 -11.62 -10.40
C LYS A 421 -43.09 -11.61 -9.56
N ASP A 422 -42.84 -10.53 -8.84
CA ASP A 422 -41.65 -10.44 -7.97
C ASP A 422 -41.77 -11.41 -6.80
N CYS A 423 -42.96 -11.52 -6.20
CA CYS A 423 -43.21 -12.49 -5.14
C CYS A 423 -42.97 -13.93 -5.58
N GLU A 424 -43.44 -14.30 -6.77
CA GLU A 424 -43.24 -15.63 -7.35
C GLU A 424 -41.75 -15.88 -7.70
N ASN A 425 -41.03 -14.87 -8.21
CA ASN A 425 -39.59 -14.97 -8.47
C ASN A 425 -38.78 -15.25 -7.20
N TYR A 426 -39.17 -14.65 -6.07
CA TYR A 426 -38.49 -14.80 -4.78
C TYR A 426 -39.00 -15.97 -3.94
N ALA A 427 -40.10 -16.64 -4.34
CA ALA A 427 -40.71 -17.73 -3.59
C ALA A 427 -39.75 -18.92 -3.38
N ALA A 428 -38.98 -19.29 -4.41
CA ALA A 428 -38.05 -20.43 -4.33
C ALA A 428 -36.86 -20.15 -3.40
N THR A 429 -36.38 -18.91 -3.37
CA THR A 429 -35.19 -18.52 -2.59
C THR A 429 -35.52 -18.18 -1.14
N TYR A 430 -36.67 -17.53 -0.90
CA TYR A 430 -37.01 -16.94 0.39
C TYR A 430 -38.29 -17.51 1.02
N GLY A 431 -38.91 -18.51 0.39
CA GLY A 431 -40.15 -19.13 0.88
C GLY A 431 -41.35 -18.18 0.90
N MET A 432 -41.32 -17.13 0.07
CA MET A 432 -42.37 -16.12 0.01
C MET A 432 -43.67 -16.68 -0.59
N THR A 433 -44.80 -16.15 -0.12
CA THR A 433 -46.14 -16.55 -0.58
C THR A 433 -46.94 -15.33 -1.03
N TRP A 434 -47.49 -15.36 -2.25
CA TRP A 434 -48.42 -14.34 -2.71
C TRP A 434 -49.79 -14.49 -2.03
N CYS A 435 -50.26 -13.44 -1.37
CA CYS A 435 -51.49 -13.37 -0.60
C CYS A 435 -52.49 -12.32 -1.12
N GLY A 436 -52.16 -11.63 -2.21
CA GLY A 436 -53.07 -10.70 -2.88
C GLY A 436 -54.22 -11.42 -3.56
N LYS A 437 -55.45 -10.91 -3.38
CA LYS A 437 -56.66 -11.43 -4.03
C LYS A 437 -56.72 -11.09 -5.52
#